data_AF-A0A2T7A2W3-F1
#
_entry.id   AF-A0A2T7A2W3-F1
#
_cell.length_a   1.000
_cell.length_b   1.000
_cell.length_c   1.000
_cell.angle_alpha   90.00
_cell.angle_beta   90.00
_cell.angle_gamma   90.00
#
_symmetry.space_group_name_H-M   'P 1'
#
loop_
_entity.id
_entity.type
_entity.pdbx_description
1 polymer ?
#
loop_
_entity_poly.entity_id
_entity_poly.type
_entity_poly.pdbx_seq_one_letter_code
_entity_poly.pdbx_strand_id
1 'polypeptide(L)'
;MPPITRRSKEQQLTNLTPPTPKPRRKASSSKVGSSSSAAATPAPVDDGTGPVYFWKPHEVPFGIFSQWHEDEFTAPFDGEEMRFGTAEQYMMYSKAVLFNDPDTAAEIMKTTNPSTQRALGRKVQDFNDVTWAKNRSRIVEEGSYWKFKKDPSRLLETGDREIVEASPRDRIWGIGFGPKNADVRKRDKWGMNLLGKALMEARDRLRRELEPEVESKGKEQG
;
A
#
# COMPACT_ATOMS: atom_id res chain seq x y z
N MET A 1 27.17 -51.23 24.13
CA MET A 1 25.94 -51.68 24.84
C MET A 1 26.36 -52.69 25.89
N PRO A 2 25.84 -52.64 27.13
CA PRO A 2 24.40 -52.67 27.34
C PRO A 2 23.81 -51.45 28.08
N PRO A 3 22.47 -51.38 28.08
CA PRO A 3 21.69 -50.17 28.29
C PRO A 3 21.02 -50.13 29.67
N ILE A 4 20.58 -48.94 30.08
CA ILE A 4 19.64 -48.80 31.19
C ILE A 4 18.22 -48.92 30.62
N THR A 5 17.52 -49.90 31.19
CA THR A 5 16.23 -50.45 30.79
C THR A 5 15.05 -49.55 31.15
N ARG A 6 14.07 -49.54 30.23
CA ARG A 6 12.67 -49.12 30.33
C ARG A 6 11.93 -49.60 31.60
N ARG A 7 11.00 -48.77 32.09
CA ARG A 7 9.62 -49.13 32.50
C ARG A 7 8.80 -47.83 32.50
N SER A 8 7.90 -47.54 31.57
CA SER A 8 6.59 -48.16 31.31
C SER A 8 5.64 -48.09 32.51
N LYS A 9 4.75 -47.09 32.50
CA LYS A 9 3.39 -47.17 33.04
C LYS A 9 2.43 -46.56 32.04
N GLU A 10 1.86 -47.44 31.22
CA GLU A 10 0.59 -47.29 30.52
C GLU A 10 -0.55 -47.67 31.48
N GLN A 11 -1.79 -47.31 31.07
CA GLN A 11 -3.12 -47.53 31.66
C GLN A 11 -3.69 -46.26 32.32
N GLN A 12 -4.87 -45.76 31.99
CA GLN A 12 -5.93 -46.25 31.10
C GLN A 12 -6.89 -45.09 30.75
N LEU A 13 -7.55 -45.25 29.59
CA LEU A 13 -8.65 -44.46 29.03
C LEU A 13 -9.79 -44.17 30.01
N THR A 14 -10.29 -42.94 29.99
CA THR A 14 -11.75 -42.69 29.96
C THR A 14 -12.07 -41.53 29.03
N ASN A 15 -12.86 -41.82 28.00
CA ASN A 15 -13.43 -40.89 27.03
C ASN A 15 -14.41 -39.92 27.72
N LEU A 16 -14.28 -38.62 27.45
CA LEU A 16 -15.36 -37.66 27.68
C LEU A 16 -15.52 -36.76 26.44
N THR A 17 -16.61 -37.02 25.74
CA THR A 17 -17.14 -36.32 24.56
C THR A 17 -17.57 -34.88 24.93
N PRO A 18 -17.40 -33.89 24.02
CA PRO A 18 -17.86 -32.52 24.25
C PRO A 18 -19.40 -32.39 24.17
N PRO A 19 -20.03 -31.52 24.98
CA PRO A 19 -21.48 -31.36 24.97
C PRO A 19 -21.95 -30.45 23.82
N THR A 20 -22.88 -30.97 23.01
CA THR A 20 -23.70 -30.23 22.04
C THR A 20 -24.97 -29.63 22.69
N PRO A 21 -25.57 -28.58 22.09
CA PRO A 21 -26.44 -27.62 22.77
C PRO A 21 -27.90 -28.05 22.87
N LYS A 22 -28.61 -27.56 23.90
CA LYS A 22 -30.07 -27.70 24.05
C LYS A 22 -30.83 -26.46 23.57
N PRO A 23 -32.04 -26.61 23.01
CA PRO A 23 -32.81 -25.54 22.39
C PRO A 23 -33.76 -24.84 23.37
N ARG A 24 -34.06 -23.55 23.17
CA ARG A 24 -35.24 -22.93 23.79
C ARG A 24 -35.82 -21.73 23.02
N ARG A 25 -37.01 -21.99 22.47
CA ARG A 25 -38.24 -21.17 22.28
C ARG A 25 -38.17 -19.77 21.65
N LYS A 26 -39.00 -19.65 20.60
CA LYS A 26 -39.46 -18.45 19.89
C LYS A 26 -40.08 -17.39 20.82
N ALA A 27 -39.73 -16.14 20.57
CA ALA A 27 -40.58 -14.99 20.84
C ALA A 27 -40.59 -14.10 19.58
N SER A 28 -41.77 -13.97 18.97
CA SER A 28 -42.08 -13.02 17.92
C SER A 28 -42.36 -11.65 18.53
N SER A 29 -41.67 -10.61 18.09
CA SER A 29 -42.30 -9.30 17.95
C SER A 29 -41.60 -8.52 16.84
N SER A 30 -42.42 -8.17 15.86
CA SER A 30 -42.14 -7.34 14.71
C SER A 30 -41.81 -5.91 15.13
N LYS A 31 -40.71 -5.36 14.62
CA LYS A 31 -40.61 -3.92 14.39
C LYS A 31 -39.80 -3.66 13.13
N VAL A 32 -40.50 -3.16 12.12
CA VAL A 32 -40.00 -2.74 10.82
C VAL A 32 -39.01 -1.59 11.04
N GLY A 33 -37.73 -1.89 10.87
CA GLY A 33 -36.65 -0.90 10.81
C GLY A 33 -36.38 -0.56 9.35
N SER A 34 -36.72 0.66 8.96
CA SER A 34 -36.57 1.21 7.62
C SER A 34 -35.16 0.98 7.06
N SER A 35 -35.05 0.16 6.01
CA SER A 35 -33.84 0.04 5.20
C SER A 35 -33.67 1.30 4.37
N SER A 36 -32.97 2.30 4.90
CA SER A 36 -32.44 3.36 4.05
C SER A 36 -31.26 2.78 3.28
N SER A 37 -31.57 2.24 2.11
CA SER A 37 -30.59 2.07 1.04
C SER A 37 -30.14 3.46 0.64
N ALA A 38 -29.09 3.95 1.28
CA ALA A 38 -28.39 5.14 0.84
C ALA A 38 -27.73 4.78 -0.49
N ALA A 39 -28.39 5.15 -1.58
CA ALA A 39 -27.86 5.06 -2.92
C ALA A 39 -26.44 5.62 -2.93
N ALA A 40 -25.49 4.83 -3.42
CA ALA A 40 -24.10 5.24 -3.54
C ALA A 40 -24.02 6.47 -4.46
N THR A 41 -23.81 7.65 -3.88
CA THR A 41 -23.42 8.83 -4.66
C THR A 41 -22.12 8.48 -5.39
N PRO A 42 -21.94 8.82 -6.66
CA PRO A 42 -20.68 8.59 -7.36
C PRO A 42 -19.52 9.32 -6.64
N ALA A 43 -18.28 8.86 -6.89
CA ALA A 43 -17.09 9.60 -6.49
C ALA A 43 -17.17 11.04 -7.08
N PRO A 44 -16.57 12.05 -6.42
CA PRO A 44 -16.50 13.39 -7.00
C PRO A 44 -15.92 13.29 -8.42
N VAL A 45 -16.64 13.83 -9.39
CA VAL A 45 -16.17 13.96 -10.77
C VAL A 45 -14.97 14.91 -10.76
N ASP A 46 -13.86 14.48 -11.35
CA ASP A 46 -12.69 15.35 -11.55
C ASP A 46 -13.07 16.45 -12.55
N ASP A 47 -13.18 17.68 -12.05
CA ASP A 47 -13.46 18.88 -12.87
C ASP A 47 -12.19 19.49 -13.48
N GLY A 48 -11.02 18.87 -13.25
CA GLY A 48 -9.73 19.30 -13.78
C GLY A 48 -9.07 20.43 -12.98
N THR A 49 -9.72 20.95 -11.94
CA THR A 49 -9.24 22.15 -11.22
C THR A 49 -8.77 21.88 -9.79
N GLY A 50 -9.26 20.79 -9.17
CA GLY A 50 -8.94 20.42 -7.80
C GLY A 50 -7.80 19.39 -7.65
N PRO A 51 -7.52 18.94 -6.41
CA PRO A 51 -6.64 17.80 -6.16
C PRO A 51 -7.13 16.52 -6.86
N VAL A 52 -6.17 15.70 -7.28
CA VAL A 52 -6.42 14.38 -7.84
C VAL A 52 -6.56 13.38 -6.70
N TYR A 53 -7.80 12.96 -6.43
CA TYR A 53 -8.09 11.99 -5.38
C TYR A 53 -8.09 10.55 -5.92
N PHE A 54 -7.49 9.64 -5.16
CA PHE A 54 -7.51 8.21 -5.44
C PHE A 54 -7.57 7.41 -4.13
N TRP A 55 -8.08 6.18 -4.18
CA TRP A 55 -8.07 5.28 -3.03
C TRP A 55 -8.00 3.81 -3.44
N LYS A 56 -8.94 3.33 -4.26
CA LYS A 56 -8.99 1.91 -4.62
C LYS A 56 -8.23 1.63 -5.91
N PRO A 57 -7.54 0.48 -6.01
CA PRO A 57 -6.67 0.18 -7.14
C PRO A 57 -7.41 0.07 -8.48
N HIS A 58 -8.71 -0.26 -8.48
CA HIS A 58 -9.49 -0.43 -9.70
C HIS A 58 -10.36 0.78 -10.05
N GLU A 59 -10.27 1.89 -9.29
CA GLU A 59 -10.99 3.11 -9.61
C GLU A 59 -10.41 3.74 -10.88
N VAL A 60 -11.27 4.17 -11.81
CA VAL A 60 -10.87 4.88 -13.03
C VAL A 60 -11.23 6.36 -12.85
N PRO A 61 -10.35 7.31 -13.20
CA PRO A 61 -9.05 7.14 -13.86
C PRO A 61 -7.83 6.91 -12.94
N PHE A 62 -7.96 7.13 -11.63
CA PHE A 62 -6.81 7.37 -10.75
C PHE A 62 -6.39 6.19 -9.85
N GLY A 63 -7.05 5.04 -9.93
CA GLY A 63 -6.69 3.84 -9.18
C GLY A 63 -5.29 3.34 -9.49
N ILE A 64 -4.72 3.69 -10.66
CA ILE A 64 -3.33 3.43 -11.01
C ILE A 64 -2.33 4.03 -10.01
N PHE A 65 -2.68 5.09 -9.29
CA PHE A 65 -1.82 5.66 -8.25
C PHE A 65 -1.78 4.85 -6.96
N SER A 66 -2.72 3.93 -6.76
CA SER A 66 -2.70 3.03 -5.60
C SER A 66 -1.48 2.10 -5.65
N GLN A 67 -0.86 1.87 -4.50
CA GLN A 67 0.22 0.89 -4.34
C GLN A 67 -0.25 -0.54 -4.69
N TRP A 68 -1.56 -0.81 -4.57
CA TRP A 68 -2.15 -2.12 -4.79
C TRP A 68 -2.64 -2.32 -6.23
N HIS A 69 -2.49 -1.31 -7.09
CA HIS A 69 -2.80 -1.46 -8.50
C HIS A 69 -1.81 -2.42 -9.15
N GLU A 70 -2.34 -3.44 -9.81
CA GLU A 70 -1.59 -4.43 -10.56
C GLU A 70 -1.04 -3.80 -11.83
N ASP A 71 0.25 -3.50 -11.80
CA ASP A 71 0.96 -2.92 -12.91
C ASP A 71 2.43 -3.27 -12.75
N GLU A 72 2.87 -4.27 -13.52
CA GLU A 72 4.18 -4.88 -13.34
C GLU A 72 5.31 -3.96 -13.82
N PHE A 73 6.38 -3.85 -13.05
CA PHE A 73 7.55 -3.06 -13.41
C PHE A 73 8.86 -3.70 -12.94
N THR A 74 9.96 -3.23 -13.50
CA THR A 74 11.31 -3.63 -13.11
C THR A 74 11.99 -2.48 -12.38
N ALA A 75 12.72 -2.79 -11.31
CA ALA A 75 13.55 -1.83 -10.60
C ALA A 75 14.91 -2.44 -10.25
N PRO A 76 16.00 -1.65 -10.24
CA PRO A 76 17.33 -2.13 -9.88
C PRO A 76 17.45 -2.34 -8.37
N PHE A 77 18.11 -3.43 -7.98
CA PHE A 77 18.46 -3.75 -6.61
C PHE A 77 19.84 -4.42 -6.60
N ASP A 78 20.81 -3.84 -5.87
CA ASP A 78 22.19 -4.35 -5.77
C ASP A 78 22.88 -4.69 -7.12
N GLY A 79 22.55 -3.95 -8.18
CA GLY A 79 23.11 -4.14 -9.52
C GLY A 79 22.35 -5.14 -10.40
N GLU A 80 21.29 -5.76 -9.89
CA GLU A 80 20.41 -6.65 -10.64
C GLU A 80 19.03 -6.03 -10.87
N GLU A 81 18.38 -6.41 -11.98
CA GLU A 81 17.01 -6.01 -12.27
C GLU A 81 16.01 -6.98 -11.62
N MET A 82 15.12 -6.45 -10.79
CA MET A 82 14.07 -7.22 -10.12
C MET A 82 12.69 -6.81 -10.60
N ARG A 83 11.81 -7.79 -10.80
CA ARG A 83 10.43 -7.60 -11.26
C ARG A 83 9.44 -7.59 -10.10
N PHE A 84 8.55 -6.61 -10.09
CA PHE A 84 7.51 -6.45 -9.06
C PHE A 84 6.15 -6.32 -9.72
N GLY A 85 5.16 -7.07 -9.21
CA GLY A 85 3.79 -7.02 -9.74
C GLY A 85 2.99 -5.80 -9.27
N THR A 86 3.37 -5.22 -8.13
CA THR A 86 2.77 -4.00 -7.57
C THR A 86 3.81 -3.17 -6.84
N ALA A 87 3.51 -1.89 -6.63
CA ALA A 87 4.37 -1.02 -5.83
C ALA A 87 4.32 -1.40 -4.33
N GLU A 88 3.24 -2.04 -3.84
CA GLU A 88 3.20 -2.65 -2.50
C GLU A 88 4.26 -3.75 -2.36
N GLN A 89 4.42 -4.62 -3.36
CA GLN A 89 5.43 -5.67 -3.35
C GLN A 89 6.84 -5.07 -3.22
N TYR A 90 7.14 -4.07 -4.05
CA TYR A 90 8.40 -3.32 -4.00
C TYR A 90 8.62 -2.75 -2.59
N MET A 91 7.64 -2.01 -2.06
CA MET A 91 7.73 -1.34 -0.77
C MET A 91 8.00 -2.34 0.38
N MET A 92 7.32 -3.48 0.40
CA MET A 92 7.50 -4.48 1.45
C MET A 92 8.84 -5.22 1.29
N TYR A 93 9.26 -5.52 0.05
CA TYR A 93 10.57 -6.11 -0.23
C TYR A 93 11.70 -5.18 0.22
N SER A 94 11.68 -3.91 -0.19
CA SER A 94 12.66 -2.90 0.22
C SER A 94 12.66 -2.69 1.73
N LYS A 95 11.50 -2.80 2.39
CA LYS A 95 11.42 -2.78 3.85
C LYS A 95 12.17 -3.96 4.47
N ALA A 96 11.97 -5.17 3.96
CA ALA A 96 12.68 -6.35 4.46
C ALA A 96 14.20 -6.21 4.27
N VAL A 97 14.64 -5.69 3.11
CA VAL A 97 16.07 -5.43 2.88
C VAL A 97 16.63 -4.36 3.83
N LEU A 98 15.89 -3.27 4.07
CA LEU A 98 16.32 -2.20 4.98
C LEU A 98 16.63 -2.72 6.40
N PHE A 99 15.93 -3.76 6.84
CA PHE A 99 16.11 -4.39 8.15
C PHE A 99 16.91 -5.71 8.09
N ASN A 100 17.59 -5.97 6.96
CA ASN A 100 18.44 -7.15 6.78
C ASN A 100 17.70 -8.49 7.05
N ASP A 101 16.47 -8.60 6.56
CA ASP A 101 15.59 -9.77 6.67
C ASP A 101 15.39 -10.45 5.30
N PRO A 102 16.37 -11.24 4.83
CA PRO A 102 16.32 -11.88 3.52
C PRO A 102 15.22 -12.96 3.42
N ASP A 103 14.85 -13.59 4.54
CA ASP A 103 13.82 -14.64 4.56
C ASP A 103 12.45 -14.03 4.26
N THR A 104 12.08 -12.95 4.94
CA THR A 104 10.83 -12.23 4.67
C THR A 104 10.85 -11.61 3.26
N ALA A 105 12.00 -11.08 2.82
CA ALA A 105 12.16 -10.55 1.46
C ALA A 105 11.85 -11.63 0.40
N ALA A 106 12.39 -12.84 0.57
CA ALA A 106 12.13 -13.97 -0.32
C ALA A 106 10.67 -14.43 -0.29
N GLU A 107 10.01 -14.42 0.87
CA GLU A 107 8.57 -14.72 0.97
C GLU A 107 7.71 -13.68 0.24
N ILE A 108 8.04 -12.38 0.35
CA ILE A 108 7.34 -11.30 -0.34
C ILE A 108 7.44 -11.46 -1.87
N MET A 109 8.61 -11.86 -2.38
CA MET A 109 8.80 -12.08 -3.82
C MET A 109 8.03 -13.30 -4.35
N LYS A 110 7.70 -14.28 -3.50
CA LYS A 110 6.95 -15.49 -3.89
C LYS A 110 5.44 -15.26 -4.04
N THR A 111 4.90 -14.14 -3.57
CA THR A 111 3.46 -13.87 -3.60
C THR A 111 3.11 -12.68 -4.48
N THR A 112 2.04 -12.82 -5.26
CA THR A 112 1.48 -11.74 -6.09
C THR A 112 0.36 -10.97 -5.39
N ASN A 113 -0.07 -11.40 -4.20
CA ASN A 113 -1.21 -10.81 -3.50
C ASN A 113 -0.78 -9.64 -2.59
N PRO A 114 -1.23 -8.39 -2.83
CA PRO A 114 -0.82 -7.22 -2.04
C PRO A 114 -1.16 -7.32 -0.55
N SER A 115 -2.28 -7.96 -0.21
CA SER A 115 -2.67 -8.18 1.19
C SER A 115 -1.70 -9.12 1.90
N THR A 116 -1.23 -10.16 1.21
CA THR A 116 -0.20 -11.07 1.75
C THR A 116 1.15 -10.38 1.87
N GLN A 117 1.57 -9.62 0.85
CA GLN A 117 2.82 -8.83 0.88
C GLN A 117 2.82 -7.88 2.07
N ARG A 118 1.73 -7.15 2.30
CA ARG A 118 1.57 -6.26 3.46
C ARG A 118 1.62 -7.01 4.78
N ALA A 119 1.01 -8.19 4.86
CA ALA A 119 1.03 -9.02 6.06
C ALA A 119 2.45 -9.52 6.38
N LEU A 120 3.23 -9.90 5.37
CA LEU A 120 4.64 -10.26 5.50
C LEU A 120 5.49 -9.07 5.93
N GLY A 121 5.27 -7.89 5.34
CA GLY A 121 5.97 -6.66 5.73
C GLY A 121 5.73 -6.22 7.18
N ARG A 122 4.69 -6.71 7.86
CA ARG A 122 4.46 -6.52 9.30
C ARG A 122 5.28 -7.48 10.17
N LYS A 123 5.81 -8.56 9.59
CA LYS A 123 6.61 -9.60 10.25
C LYS A 123 8.12 -9.42 10.05
N VAL A 124 8.54 -8.39 9.30
CA VAL A 124 9.95 -8.06 9.08
C VAL A 124 10.67 -7.99 10.43
N GLN A 125 11.76 -8.75 10.56
CA GLN A 125 12.58 -8.82 11.76
C GLN A 125 13.29 -7.50 12.03
N ASP A 126 13.66 -7.28 13.30
CA ASP A 126 14.41 -6.09 13.76
C ASP A 126 13.82 -4.74 13.33
N PHE A 127 12.50 -4.71 13.10
CA PHE A 127 11.80 -3.51 12.66
C PHE A 127 11.95 -2.38 13.69
N ASN A 128 12.45 -1.24 13.22
CA ASN A 128 12.56 -0.01 13.99
C ASN A 128 11.77 1.11 13.32
N ASP A 129 10.78 1.66 14.03
CA ASP A 129 9.89 2.68 13.47
C ASP A 129 10.62 3.98 13.13
N VAL A 130 11.67 4.35 13.87
CA VAL A 130 12.46 5.56 13.60
C VAL A 130 13.26 5.39 12.31
N THR A 131 13.94 4.26 12.14
CA THR A 131 14.64 3.92 10.90
C THR A 131 13.66 3.84 9.74
N TRP A 132 12.51 3.21 9.93
CA TRP A 132 11.48 3.13 8.90
C TRP A 132 10.95 4.51 8.50
N ALA A 133 10.60 5.36 9.47
CA ALA A 133 10.09 6.70 9.23
C ALA A 133 11.08 7.57 8.43
N LYS A 134 12.39 7.41 8.67
CA LYS A 134 13.45 8.12 7.92
C LYS A 134 13.58 7.67 6.46
N ASN A 135 13.25 6.42 6.13
CA ASN A 135 13.51 5.83 4.82
C ASN A 135 12.25 5.62 3.97
N ARG A 136 11.08 5.44 4.59
CA ARG A 136 9.84 5.00 3.92
C ARG A 136 9.42 5.90 2.76
N SER A 137 9.61 7.21 2.89
CA SER A 137 9.22 8.17 1.85
C SER A 137 10.06 7.98 0.60
N ARG A 138 11.40 7.91 0.73
CA ARG A 138 12.31 7.63 -0.39
C ARG A 138 12.03 6.26 -1.02
N ILE A 139 11.77 5.24 -0.21
CA ILE A 139 11.46 3.89 -0.73
C ILE A 139 10.18 3.91 -1.58
N VAL A 140 9.12 4.54 -1.11
CA VAL A 140 7.85 4.60 -1.85
C VAL A 140 7.96 5.50 -3.09
N GLU A 141 8.72 6.58 -3.01
CA GLU A 141 9.07 7.42 -4.16
C GLU A 141 9.81 6.61 -5.23
N GLU A 142 10.88 5.90 -4.88
CA GLU A 142 11.63 5.05 -5.82
C GLU A 142 10.74 4.00 -6.47
N GLY A 143 9.93 3.28 -5.68
CA GLY A 143 8.98 2.32 -6.22
C GLY A 143 7.95 2.94 -7.16
N SER A 144 7.47 4.15 -6.83
CA SER A 144 6.54 4.91 -7.68
C SER A 144 7.23 5.37 -8.98
N TYR A 145 8.46 5.85 -8.89
CA TYR A 145 9.26 6.26 -10.03
C TYR A 145 9.45 5.09 -11.00
N TRP A 146 9.93 3.93 -10.54
CA TRP A 146 10.15 2.78 -11.41
C TRP A 146 8.86 2.25 -12.03
N LYS A 147 7.75 2.27 -11.27
CA LYS A 147 6.41 1.94 -11.78
C LYS A 147 6.01 2.84 -12.94
N PHE A 148 6.15 4.16 -12.80
CA PHE A 148 5.72 5.13 -13.82
C PHE A 148 6.79 5.42 -14.88
N LYS A 149 8.05 5.01 -14.70
CA LYS A 149 9.12 5.26 -15.68
C LYS A 149 8.84 4.63 -17.04
N LYS A 150 8.23 3.44 -17.07
CA LYS A 150 7.90 2.73 -18.32
C LYS A 150 6.82 3.44 -19.14
N ASP A 151 5.91 4.15 -18.47
CA ASP A 151 4.84 4.96 -19.06
C ASP A 151 4.49 6.11 -18.10
N PRO A 152 5.16 7.26 -18.23
CA PRO A 152 5.01 8.35 -17.28
C PRO A 152 3.73 9.17 -17.52
N SER A 153 3.02 8.94 -18.63
CA SER A 153 1.89 9.75 -19.10
C SER A 153 0.87 10.05 -18.00
N ARG A 154 0.37 9.00 -17.33
CA ARG A 154 -0.66 9.09 -16.30
C ARG A 154 -0.25 9.96 -15.12
N LEU A 155 1.01 9.90 -14.72
CA LEU A 155 1.52 10.70 -13.61
C LEU A 155 1.79 12.15 -14.06
N LEU A 156 2.31 12.36 -15.27
CA LEU A 156 2.57 13.69 -15.84
C LEU A 156 1.29 14.47 -16.16
N GLU A 157 0.25 13.79 -16.64
CA GLU A 157 -1.10 14.34 -16.93
C GLU A 157 -1.77 14.98 -15.70
N THR A 158 -1.30 14.67 -14.50
CA THR A 158 -1.78 15.35 -13.29
C THR A 158 -1.39 16.84 -13.27
N GLY A 159 -0.45 17.27 -14.11
CA GLY A 159 0.05 18.65 -14.11
C GLY A 159 0.66 18.98 -12.75
N ASP A 160 0.44 20.19 -12.23
CA ASP A 160 0.91 20.56 -10.90
C ASP A 160 -0.14 20.32 -9.81
N ARG A 161 -1.22 19.59 -10.14
CA ARG A 161 -2.27 19.26 -9.17
C ARG A 161 -1.70 18.38 -8.06
N GLU A 162 -2.20 18.63 -6.85
CA GLU A 162 -1.86 17.80 -5.70
C GLU A 162 -2.49 16.41 -5.86
N ILE A 163 -1.68 15.37 -5.66
CA ILE A 163 -2.13 13.98 -5.69
C ILE A 163 -2.45 13.54 -4.24
N VAL A 164 -3.65 13.02 -4.01
CA VAL A 164 -4.18 12.77 -2.65
C VAL A 164 -4.74 11.36 -2.50
N GLU A 165 -4.09 10.55 -1.65
CA GLU A 165 -4.57 9.23 -1.24
C GLU A 165 -5.71 9.40 -0.23
N ALA A 166 -6.94 9.34 -0.73
CA ALA A 166 -8.20 9.50 0.00
C ALA A 166 -8.65 8.22 0.71
N SER A 167 -7.70 7.53 1.37
CA SER A 167 -8.00 6.38 2.21
C SER A 167 -8.69 6.82 3.51
N PRO A 168 -9.90 6.35 3.83
CA PRO A 168 -10.65 6.77 5.02
C PRO A 168 -10.03 6.37 6.36
N ARG A 169 -9.07 5.44 6.35
CA ARG A 169 -8.51 4.84 7.58
C ARG A 169 -6.99 4.96 7.68
N ASP A 170 -6.33 5.37 6.61
CA ASP A 170 -4.88 5.57 6.61
C ASP A 170 -4.57 7.06 6.76
N ARG A 171 -3.93 7.42 7.89
CA ARG A 171 -3.50 8.79 8.20
C ARG A 171 -2.01 9.02 7.95
N ILE A 172 -1.27 7.99 7.53
CA ILE A 172 0.18 8.09 7.24
C ILE A 172 0.35 8.19 5.73
N TRP A 173 -0.08 7.16 4.99
CA TRP A 173 0.02 7.16 3.54
C TRP A 173 -1.09 7.97 2.89
N GLY A 174 -2.27 7.97 3.51
CA GLY A 174 -3.42 8.76 3.09
C GLY A 174 -3.77 9.91 4.02
N ILE A 175 -4.89 10.56 3.70
CA ILE A 175 -5.43 11.70 4.47
C ILE A 175 -6.42 11.28 5.57
N GLY A 176 -6.80 10.01 5.66
CA GLY A 176 -7.77 9.48 6.63
C GLY A 176 -9.22 9.94 6.38
N PHE A 177 -9.53 10.34 5.15
CA PHE A 177 -10.89 10.68 4.71
C PHE A 177 -11.13 10.09 3.32
N GLY A 178 -12.32 9.55 3.08
CA GLY A 178 -12.74 9.17 1.74
C GLY A 178 -12.92 10.38 0.84
N PRO A 179 -12.91 10.22 -0.51
CA PRO A 179 -12.97 11.33 -1.46
C PRO A 179 -14.10 12.33 -1.19
N LYS A 180 -15.28 11.85 -0.80
CA LYS A 180 -16.47 12.67 -0.51
C LYS A 180 -16.34 13.55 0.75
N ASN A 181 -15.44 13.19 1.66
CA ASN A 181 -15.25 13.85 2.95
C ASN A 181 -13.90 14.58 3.05
N ALA A 182 -13.11 14.59 1.97
CA ALA A 182 -11.79 15.18 1.88
C ALA A 182 -11.86 16.70 1.60
N ASP A 183 -12.52 17.45 2.49
CA ASP A 183 -12.67 18.90 2.35
C ASP A 183 -11.31 19.60 2.41
N VAL A 184 -10.90 20.22 1.29
CA VAL A 184 -9.62 20.95 1.16
C VAL A 184 -9.48 22.12 2.13
N ARG A 185 -10.59 22.61 2.68
CA ARG A 185 -10.59 23.68 3.70
C ARG A 185 -10.25 23.16 5.09
N LYS A 186 -10.17 21.84 5.28
CA LYS A 186 -9.91 21.17 6.57
C LYS A 186 -8.60 20.37 6.53
N ARG A 187 -7.59 20.88 5.81
CA ARG A 187 -6.26 20.25 5.67
C ARG A 187 -5.56 20.02 7.01
N ASP A 188 -5.83 20.86 8.00
CA ASP A 188 -5.38 20.69 9.39
C ASP A 188 -5.82 19.35 10.01
N LYS A 189 -6.92 18.77 9.53
CA LYS A 189 -7.45 17.48 10.00
C LYS A 189 -6.93 16.28 9.21
N TRP A 190 -6.25 16.52 8.09
CA TRP A 190 -5.80 15.46 7.21
C TRP A 190 -4.62 14.69 7.83
N GLY A 191 -4.50 13.43 7.41
CA GLY A 191 -3.28 12.66 7.58
C GLY A 191 -2.13 13.19 6.73
N MET A 192 -0.99 12.50 6.77
CA MET A 192 0.26 12.98 6.20
C MET A 192 0.30 12.94 4.66
N ASN A 193 -0.58 12.16 4.02
CA ASN A 193 -0.62 11.94 2.56
C ASN A 193 0.76 11.57 1.98
N LEU A 194 1.52 10.69 2.64
CA LEU A 194 2.88 10.38 2.19
C LEU A 194 2.92 9.72 0.81
N LEU A 195 1.89 8.96 0.43
CA LEU A 195 1.85 8.33 -0.90
C LEU A 195 1.67 9.38 -1.99
N GLY A 196 0.72 10.31 -1.80
CA GLY A 196 0.53 11.43 -2.72
C GLY A 196 1.79 12.26 -2.91
N LYS A 197 2.51 12.55 -1.81
CA LYS A 197 3.79 13.26 -1.85
C LYS A 197 4.88 12.49 -2.62
N ALA A 198 5.00 11.19 -2.37
CA ALA A 198 5.96 10.33 -3.09
C ALA A 198 5.68 10.27 -4.59
N LEU A 199 4.40 10.23 -4.99
CA LEU A 199 3.99 10.27 -6.40
C LEU A 199 4.34 11.62 -7.05
N MET A 200 4.14 12.74 -6.35
CA MET A 200 4.52 14.05 -6.87
C MET A 200 6.04 14.20 -7.00
N GLU A 201 6.84 13.69 -6.06
CA GLU A 201 8.29 13.69 -6.20
C GLU A 201 8.76 12.81 -7.37
N ALA A 202 8.18 11.62 -7.53
CA ALA A 202 8.43 10.77 -8.69
C ALA A 202 8.04 11.46 -10.02
N ARG A 203 6.93 12.21 -10.04
CA ARG A 203 6.51 13.02 -11.19
C ARG A 203 7.55 14.07 -11.54
N ASP A 204 8.03 14.80 -10.54
CA ASP A 204 8.98 15.89 -10.75
C ASP A 204 10.37 15.37 -11.14
N ARG A 205 10.76 14.19 -10.66
CA ARG A 205 11.92 13.45 -11.17
C ARG A 205 11.76 13.07 -12.64
N LEU A 206 10.63 12.48 -13.03
CA LEU A 206 10.37 12.10 -14.42
C LEU A 206 10.35 13.32 -15.36
N ARG A 207 9.82 14.46 -14.91
CA ARG A 207 9.88 15.73 -15.67
C ARG A 207 11.31 16.15 -15.95
N ARG A 208 12.16 16.20 -14.93
CA ARG A 208 13.57 16.58 -15.08
C ARG A 208 14.34 15.67 -16.02
N GLU A 209 14.00 14.38 -16.07
CA GLU A 209 14.63 13.42 -17.00
C GLU A 209 14.13 13.57 -18.46
N LEU A 210 12.93 14.11 -18.66
CA LEU A 210 12.30 14.28 -19.99
C LEU A 210 12.48 15.69 -20.57
N GLU A 211 12.76 16.69 -19.73
CA GLU A 211 13.12 18.03 -20.18
C GLU A 211 14.48 17.98 -20.90
N PRO A 212 14.58 18.40 -22.17
CA PRO A 212 15.87 18.50 -22.83
C PRO A 212 16.72 19.54 -22.09
N GLU A 213 18.00 19.24 -21.85
CA GLU A 213 18.96 20.23 -21.36
C GLU A 213 18.87 21.46 -22.27
N VAL A 214 18.35 22.58 -21.72
CA VAL A 214 18.43 23.86 -22.41
C VAL A 214 19.89 24.25 -22.38
N GLU A 215 20.61 23.89 -23.43
CA GLU A 215 22.00 24.25 -23.66
C GLU A 215 22.11 25.77 -23.51
N SER A 216 22.63 26.22 -22.36
CA SER A 216 22.94 27.62 -22.12
C SER A 216 24.13 27.95 -23.01
N LYS A 217 23.86 28.26 -24.28
CA LYS A 217 24.87 28.84 -25.18
C LYS A 217 25.29 30.16 -24.56
N GLY A 218 26.46 30.11 -23.95
CA GLY A 218 27.14 31.24 -23.36
C GLY A 218 27.23 32.37 -24.37
N LYS A 219 26.99 33.56 -23.84
CA LYS A 219 27.53 34.80 -24.38
C LYS A 219 29.01 34.59 -24.68
N GLU A 220 29.40 34.64 -25.94
CA GLU A 220 30.71 35.18 -26.29
C GLU A 220 30.73 35.66 -27.75
N GLN A 221 31.29 36.86 -27.89
CA GLN A 221 31.83 37.51 -29.08
C GLN A 221 30.88 38.41 -29.89
N GLY A 222 31.19 39.70 -29.75
CA GLY A 222 30.62 40.88 -30.39
C GLY A 222 31.15 42.12 -29.67
#